data_AF-A0A7C5GE49-F1
#
_entry.id   AF-A0A7C5GE49-F1
#
_cell.length_a   1.000
_cell.length_b   1.000
_cell.length_c   1.000
_cell.angle_alpha   90.00
_cell.angle_beta   90.00
_cell.angle_gamma   90.00
#
_symmetry.space_group_name_H-M   'P 1'
#
loop_
_entity.id
_entity.type
_entity.pdbx_description
1 polymer ?
#
loop_
_entity_poly.entity_id
_entity_poly.type
_entity_poly.pdbx_seq_one_letter_code
_entity_poly.pdbx_strand_id
1 'polypeptide(L)'
;VWVRDDGLWAEGPDGYYDEGRSPYNEYLKSKGYPGDNPWSHFANAADVGGDLASGWFMANADKPANIAEEDSETPWLTSEAIRFIEQAQAPWCAHLSYIKPHWPYIVPAPYHNMYGANHVPAPTRHAAEREDAHPIFDAFMNSPVGHAFSRDEVRDKVIPAYMGLIKQADDQMGRLFAYLEQSGRMRDTLIVITSDHGDYLGDHWLGEKDLFHEPSVKVPLIIYDPSPEADATRGTTCDALVEAIDLAPTFLDVAAGRGAGDAARHILEGRSLVPWLHGEQPEWREYAVSEYNYSARPMAEKLGVALKDARLFMITDARWKFVHAIGFRPMLFDMETDPEEFFDLGDSQLPEHRKIIELMYERLREWATRDAQRVTLSDSDIRAMKGKSVRRGITLGLYDASDAAPELTEKYRGKTPG
;
A
#
# COMPACT_ATOMS: atom_id res chain seq x y z
N VAL A 1 6.68 -14.28 14.38
CA VAL A 1 7.23 -14.13 13.01
C VAL A 1 7.84 -15.47 12.64
N TRP A 2 7.37 -16.10 11.55
CA TRP A 2 7.86 -17.40 11.08
C TRP A 2 9.24 -17.26 10.40
N VAL A 3 9.29 -16.41 9.39
CA VAL A 3 10.51 -15.97 8.70
C VAL A 3 10.36 -14.47 8.41
N ARG A 4 11.48 -13.74 8.42
CA ARG A 4 11.56 -12.35 7.95
C ARG A 4 12.87 -12.20 7.18
N ASP A 5 12.75 -11.78 5.94
CA ASP A 5 13.87 -11.37 5.09
C ASP A 5 13.34 -10.16 4.31
N ASP A 6 13.96 -8.99 4.51
CA ASP A 6 13.47 -7.74 3.93
C ASP A 6 13.85 -7.63 2.43
N GLY A 7 14.52 -8.64 1.86
CA GLY A 7 14.72 -8.82 0.42
C GLY A 7 15.75 -7.90 -0.23
N LEU A 8 16.48 -7.09 0.56
CA LEU A 8 17.45 -6.11 0.07
C LEU A 8 18.81 -6.25 0.77
N TRP A 9 19.71 -7.00 0.14
CA TRP A 9 21.06 -7.26 0.65
C TRP A 9 22.13 -6.57 -0.20
N ALA A 10 21.87 -5.31 -0.59
CA ALA A 10 22.81 -4.49 -1.34
C ALA A 10 24.05 -4.17 -0.51
N GLU A 11 25.21 -4.07 -1.15
CA GLU A 11 26.47 -3.71 -0.50
C GLU A 11 27.14 -2.57 -1.29
N GLY A 12 27.54 -1.52 -0.58
CA GLY A 12 28.23 -0.36 -1.12
C GLY A 12 29.58 -0.13 -0.43
N PRO A 13 30.28 0.99 -0.74
CA PRO A 13 31.58 1.32 -0.15
C PRO A 13 31.58 1.40 1.39
N ASP A 14 30.43 1.72 1.98
CA ASP A 14 30.25 1.89 3.43
C ASP A 14 29.65 0.64 4.11
N GLY A 15 29.50 -0.47 3.37
CA GLY A 15 28.98 -1.75 3.89
C GLY A 15 27.59 -2.13 3.36
N TYR A 16 26.92 -3.02 4.08
CA TYR A 16 25.60 -3.54 3.72
C TYR A 16 24.49 -2.52 3.96
N TYR A 17 23.46 -2.54 3.09
CA TYR A 17 22.24 -1.78 3.29
C TYR A 17 21.45 -2.24 4.52
N ASP A 18 21.40 -3.55 4.75
CA ASP A 18 20.83 -4.18 5.94
C ASP A 18 21.91 -5.02 6.64
N GLU A 19 22.12 -4.75 7.93
CA GLU A 19 23.09 -5.47 8.79
C GLU A 19 22.44 -6.65 9.54
N GLY A 20 21.15 -6.90 9.30
CA GLY A 20 20.39 -7.97 9.90
C GLY A 20 20.81 -9.37 9.45
N ARG A 21 20.16 -10.37 10.04
CA ARG A 21 20.29 -11.76 9.57
C ARG A 21 19.49 -11.94 8.29
N SER A 22 20.08 -12.57 7.27
CA SER A 22 19.40 -12.98 6.03
C SER A 22 19.15 -14.48 6.01
N PRO A 23 17.94 -14.96 6.36
CA PRO A 23 17.57 -16.36 6.17
C PRO A 23 17.71 -16.84 4.72
N TYR A 24 17.49 -15.95 3.75
CA TYR A 24 17.61 -16.32 2.34
C TYR A 24 19.07 -16.52 1.92
N ASN A 25 20.00 -15.65 2.31
CA ASN A 25 21.42 -15.90 2.05
C ASN A 25 21.93 -17.18 2.75
N GLU A 26 21.47 -17.46 3.97
CA GLU A 26 21.77 -18.72 4.65
C GLU A 26 21.23 -19.93 3.88
N TYR A 27 20.01 -19.83 3.36
CA TYR A 27 19.40 -20.85 2.50
C TYR A 27 20.25 -21.08 1.25
N LEU A 28 20.64 -20.03 0.52
CA LEU A 28 21.48 -20.15 -0.67
C LEU A 28 22.85 -20.79 -0.34
N LYS A 29 23.51 -20.38 0.76
CA LYS A 29 24.76 -21.01 1.19
C LYS A 29 24.57 -22.51 1.47
N SER A 30 23.45 -22.89 2.09
CA SER A 30 23.13 -24.29 2.35
C SER A 30 22.88 -25.12 1.07
N LYS A 31 22.46 -24.46 -0.02
CA LYS A 31 22.32 -25.06 -1.36
C LYS A 31 23.64 -25.11 -2.15
N GLY A 32 24.71 -24.54 -1.61
CA GLY A 32 26.04 -24.57 -2.21
C GLY A 32 26.39 -23.36 -3.08
N TYR A 33 25.58 -22.30 -3.08
CA TYR A 33 25.95 -21.03 -3.71
C TYR A 33 27.08 -20.36 -2.91
N PRO A 34 28.29 -20.18 -3.48
CA PRO A 34 29.45 -19.70 -2.75
C PRO A 34 29.45 -18.17 -2.57
N GLY A 35 30.39 -17.68 -1.76
CA GLY A 35 30.62 -16.25 -1.54
C GLY A 35 29.86 -15.68 -0.35
N ASP A 36 30.18 -14.42 -0.02
CA ASP A 36 29.64 -13.76 1.17
C ASP A 36 28.18 -13.33 0.99
N ASN A 37 27.83 -12.89 -0.22
CA ASN A 37 26.50 -12.38 -0.59
C ASN A 37 25.93 -13.09 -1.83
N PRO A 38 25.46 -14.34 -1.71
CA PRO A 38 24.90 -15.06 -2.85
C PRO A 38 23.59 -14.47 -3.38
N TRP A 39 22.84 -13.71 -2.57
CA TRP A 39 21.70 -12.91 -3.05
C TRP A 39 22.12 -11.94 -4.16
N SER A 40 23.23 -11.23 -3.97
CA SER A 40 23.74 -10.27 -4.96
C SER A 40 24.33 -10.96 -6.19
N HIS A 41 25.11 -12.02 -5.99
CA HIS A 41 25.89 -12.66 -7.07
C HIS A 41 25.14 -13.70 -7.89
N PHE A 42 24.06 -14.28 -7.37
CA PHE A 42 23.31 -15.36 -8.02
C PHE A 42 21.84 -14.99 -8.21
N ALA A 43 21.12 -14.63 -7.15
CA ALA A 43 19.70 -14.32 -7.25
C ALA A 43 19.43 -13.02 -8.02
N ASN A 44 20.32 -12.02 -7.88
CA ASN A 44 20.18 -10.68 -8.47
C ASN A 44 21.31 -10.31 -9.44
N ALA A 45 21.94 -11.31 -10.07
CA ALA A 45 22.92 -11.12 -11.14
C ALA A 45 22.96 -12.32 -12.08
N ALA A 46 23.42 -12.10 -13.31
CA ALA A 46 23.71 -13.15 -14.28
C ALA A 46 25.23 -13.42 -14.36
N ASP A 47 25.60 -14.59 -14.88
CA ASP A 47 26.98 -14.91 -15.30
C ASP A 47 27.05 -14.83 -16.83
N VAL A 48 27.88 -13.92 -17.35
CA VAL A 48 28.12 -13.79 -18.79
C VAL A 48 29.59 -14.06 -19.09
N GLY A 49 29.89 -15.31 -19.37
CA GLY A 49 31.24 -15.72 -19.77
C GLY A 49 32.27 -15.62 -18.64
N GLY A 50 31.84 -15.77 -17.39
CA GLY A 50 32.66 -15.62 -16.18
C GLY A 50 32.60 -14.22 -15.57
N ASP A 51 31.99 -13.26 -16.25
CA ASP A 51 31.81 -11.89 -15.75
C ASP A 51 30.45 -11.72 -15.07
N LEU A 52 30.46 -11.07 -13.90
CA LEU A 52 29.27 -10.76 -13.13
C LEU A 52 28.44 -9.66 -13.83
N ALA A 53 27.23 -9.99 -14.23
CA ALA A 53 26.27 -9.06 -14.81
C ALA A 53 25.17 -8.73 -13.79
N SER A 54 25.46 -7.76 -12.91
CA SER A 54 24.56 -7.37 -11.82
C SER A 54 23.23 -6.76 -12.30
N GLY A 55 22.13 -7.13 -11.62
CA GLY A 55 20.78 -6.59 -11.85
C GLY A 55 20.60 -5.13 -11.42
N TRP A 56 21.56 -4.55 -10.69
CA TRP A 56 21.61 -3.09 -10.43
C TRP A 56 21.85 -2.27 -11.71
N PHE A 57 22.39 -2.91 -12.75
CA PHE A 57 22.52 -2.30 -14.07
C PHE A 57 21.38 -2.78 -14.95
N MET A 58 20.43 -1.90 -15.26
CA MET A 58 19.26 -2.19 -16.10
C MET A 58 19.61 -2.78 -17.47
N ALA A 59 20.83 -2.56 -17.97
CA ALA A 59 21.34 -3.18 -19.19
C ALA A 59 21.39 -4.71 -19.14
N ASN A 60 21.39 -5.30 -17.94
CA ASN A 60 21.44 -6.73 -17.69
C ASN A 60 20.07 -7.35 -17.38
N ALA A 61 18.97 -6.59 -17.39
CA ALA A 61 17.67 -7.08 -16.95
C ALA A 61 17.13 -8.26 -17.79
N ASP A 62 17.52 -8.34 -19.06
CA ASP A 62 17.17 -9.39 -20.02
C ASP A 62 18.06 -10.65 -19.90
N LYS A 63 19.00 -10.68 -18.97
CA LYS A 63 19.86 -11.84 -18.73
C LYS A 63 19.22 -12.76 -17.68
N PRO A 64 19.40 -14.09 -17.80
CA PRO A 64 18.90 -15.00 -16.77
C PRO A 64 19.71 -14.83 -15.50
N ALA A 65 19.04 -14.65 -14.35
CA ALA A 65 19.70 -14.72 -13.05
C ALA A 65 20.48 -16.04 -12.93
N ASN A 66 21.68 -15.99 -12.37
CA ASN A 66 22.60 -17.10 -12.22
C ASN A 66 22.20 -18.01 -11.05
N ILE A 67 20.96 -18.47 -11.04
CA ILE A 67 20.40 -19.28 -9.96
C ILE A 67 19.45 -20.32 -10.53
N ALA A 68 19.34 -21.48 -9.88
CA ALA A 68 18.26 -22.40 -10.18
C ALA A 68 16.92 -21.74 -9.82
N GLU A 69 15.92 -21.86 -10.69
CA GLU A 69 14.62 -21.20 -10.50
C GLU A 69 14.00 -21.50 -9.13
N GLU A 70 14.01 -22.77 -8.73
CA GLU A 70 13.45 -23.25 -7.46
C GLU A 70 14.16 -22.68 -6.21
N ASP A 71 15.37 -22.17 -6.36
CA ASP A 71 16.14 -21.53 -5.29
C ASP A 71 15.99 -20.02 -5.26
N SER A 72 15.30 -19.42 -6.24
CA SER A 72 15.11 -17.96 -6.28
C SER A 72 14.13 -17.46 -5.19
N GLU A 73 14.06 -16.14 -5.03
CA GLU A 73 13.41 -15.49 -3.87
C GLU A 73 11.93 -15.85 -3.73
N THR A 74 11.15 -15.76 -4.83
CA THR A 74 9.71 -16.02 -4.82
C THR A 74 9.38 -17.50 -4.54
N PRO A 75 10.04 -18.50 -5.19
CA PRO A 75 9.84 -19.91 -4.87
C PRO A 75 10.30 -20.32 -3.47
N TRP A 76 11.40 -19.73 -2.97
CA TRP A 76 11.87 -19.94 -1.61
C TRP A 76 10.83 -19.50 -0.57
N LEU A 77 10.37 -18.24 -0.66
CA LEU A 77 9.41 -17.70 0.30
C LEU A 77 8.06 -18.42 0.24
N THR A 78 7.63 -18.83 -0.95
CA THR A 78 6.44 -19.69 -1.13
C THR A 78 6.60 -21.03 -0.42
N SER A 79 7.80 -21.62 -0.45
CA SER A 79 8.10 -22.86 0.27
C SER A 79 8.08 -22.67 1.80
N GLU A 80 8.56 -21.53 2.30
CA GLU A 80 8.47 -21.18 3.72
C GLU A 80 7.02 -20.96 4.17
N ALA A 81 6.19 -20.34 3.33
CA ALA A 81 4.77 -20.16 3.59
C ALA A 81 4.03 -21.51 3.69
N ILE A 82 4.30 -22.43 2.76
CA ILE A 82 3.74 -23.79 2.82
C ILE A 82 4.17 -24.48 4.11
N ARG A 83 5.46 -24.43 4.49
CA ARG A 83 5.95 -25.02 5.75
C ARG A 83 5.32 -24.41 7.00
N PHE A 84 5.05 -23.10 7.00
CA PHE A 84 4.29 -22.45 8.06
C PHE A 84 2.87 -23.03 8.16
N ILE A 85 2.16 -23.11 7.03
CA ILE A 85 0.77 -23.60 6.97
C ILE A 85 0.67 -25.08 7.37
N GLU A 86 1.65 -25.91 7.02
CA GLU A 86 1.74 -27.32 7.46
C GLU A 86 1.78 -27.44 8.99
N GLN A 87 2.48 -26.53 9.66
CA GLN A 87 2.69 -26.57 11.12
C GLN A 87 1.61 -25.81 11.90
N ALA A 88 0.81 -24.99 11.23
CA ALA A 88 -0.23 -24.19 11.87
C ALA A 88 -1.42 -25.06 12.34
N GLN A 89 -1.69 -25.01 13.66
CA GLN A 89 -2.76 -25.78 14.33
C GLN A 89 -3.93 -24.93 14.84
N ALA A 90 -3.72 -23.62 15.02
CA ALA A 90 -4.72 -22.67 15.48
C ALA A 90 -5.08 -21.67 14.37
N PRO A 91 -6.18 -20.89 14.47
CA PRO A 91 -6.45 -19.82 13.53
C PRO A 91 -5.26 -18.87 13.39
N TRP A 92 -4.94 -18.49 12.15
CA TRP A 92 -3.76 -17.69 11.83
C TRP A 92 -4.09 -16.60 10.80
N CYS A 93 -3.29 -15.54 10.83
CA CYS A 93 -3.17 -14.58 9.74
C CYS A 93 -1.71 -14.59 9.29
N ALA A 94 -1.49 -14.94 8.02
CA ALA A 94 -0.16 -15.04 7.42
C ALA A 94 0.02 -13.88 6.43
N HIS A 95 0.82 -12.89 6.82
CA HIS A 95 1.27 -11.87 5.88
C HIS A 95 2.44 -12.41 5.06
N LEU A 96 2.10 -13.04 3.94
CA LEU A 96 3.07 -13.53 2.96
C LEU A 96 3.45 -12.39 2.01
N SER A 97 4.51 -11.67 2.38
CA SER A 97 4.94 -10.45 1.69
C SER A 97 6.14 -10.74 0.80
N TYR A 98 5.92 -10.76 -0.51
CA TYR A 98 6.95 -10.97 -1.52
C TYR A 98 7.67 -9.65 -1.85
N ILE A 99 8.99 -9.72 -2.05
CA ILE A 99 9.76 -8.55 -2.52
C ILE A 99 9.58 -8.32 -4.03
N LYS A 100 9.53 -9.38 -4.84
CA LYS A 100 9.36 -9.26 -6.29
C LYS A 100 7.91 -8.85 -6.63
N PRO A 101 7.68 -8.00 -7.65
CA PRO A 101 8.57 -7.67 -8.76
C PRO A 101 9.47 -6.44 -8.55
N HIS A 102 9.65 -5.98 -7.31
CA HIS A 102 10.60 -4.91 -6.99
C HIS A 102 12.02 -5.24 -7.49
N TRP A 103 12.78 -4.18 -7.80
CA TRP A 103 14.17 -4.30 -8.22
C TRP A 103 15.05 -4.98 -7.16
N PRO A 104 16.22 -5.56 -7.55
CA PRO A 104 16.81 -5.60 -8.91
C PRO A 104 15.96 -6.33 -9.95
N TYR A 105 15.82 -5.73 -11.14
CA TYR A 105 14.98 -6.24 -12.23
C TYR A 105 15.72 -7.33 -13.01
N ILE A 106 15.77 -8.53 -12.45
CA ILE A 106 16.37 -9.71 -13.07
C ILE A 106 15.65 -10.95 -12.53
N VAL A 107 15.51 -11.97 -13.36
CA VAL A 107 14.73 -13.17 -13.05
C VAL A 107 15.42 -14.40 -13.67
N PRO A 108 15.36 -15.60 -13.06
CA PRO A 108 15.94 -16.79 -13.66
C PRO A 108 15.22 -17.25 -14.95
N ALA A 109 15.84 -18.19 -15.65
CA ALA A 109 15.14 -18.96 -16.68
C ALA A 109 14.02 -19.84 -16.07
N PRO A 110 12.90 -20.05 -16.80
CA PRO A 110 12.63 -19.58 -18.15
C PRO A 110 12.09 -18.13 -18.23
N TYR A 111 11.70 -17.50 -17.12
CA TYR A 111 10.94 -16.24 -17.15
C TYR A 111 11.68 -15.07 -17.80
N HIS A 112 13.00 -15.00 -17.71
CA HIS A 112 13.82 -13.90 -18.25
C HIS A 112 13.61 -13.64 -19.75
N ASN A 113 13.21 -14.67 -20.51
CA ASN A 113 13.06 -14.59 -21.95
C ASN A 113 11.65 -14.99 -22.44
N MET A 114 10.67 -15.06 -21.54
CA MET A 114 9.25 -15.26 -21.91
C MET A 114 8.65 -14.02 -22.57
N TYR A 115 9.16 -12.85 -22.21
CA TYR A 115 8.73 -11.55 -22.73
C TYR A 115 9.90 -10.84 -23.42
N GLY A 116 9.57 -9.81 -24.19
CA GLY A 116 10.53 -9.03 -24.96
C GLY A 116 9.93 -7.69 -25.34
N ALA A 117 10.71 -6.82 -25.99
CA ALA A 117 10.29 -5.45 -26.34
C ALA A 117 8.95 -5.40 -27.09
N ASN A 118 8.63 -6.41 -27.91
CA ASN A 118 7.36 -6.50 -28.63
C ASN A 118 6.12 -6.73 -27.74
N HIS A 119 6.32 -7.08 -26.47
CA HIS A 119 5.27 -7.23 -25.46
C HIS A 119 5.14 -6.00 -24.55
N VAL A 120 6.07 -5.03 -24.67
CA VAL A 120 6.09 -3.83 -23.85
C VAL A 120 5.07 -2.83 -24.38
N PRO A 121 4.09 -2.38 -23.57
CA PRO A 121 3.15 -1.35 -24.00
C PRO A 121 3.87 -0.03 -24.26
N ALA A 122 3.27 0.82 -25.10
CA ALA A 122 3.71 2.21 -25.21
C ALA A 122 3.59 2.88 -23.83
N PRO A 123 4.55 3.75 -23.44
CA PRO A 123 4.47 4.43 -22.16
C PRO A 123 3.27 5.38 -22.15
N THR A 124 2.54 5.40 -21.04
CA THR A 124 1.43 6.32 -20.77
C THR A 124 2.03 7.67 -20.40
N ARG A 125 2.36 8.49 -21.41
CA ARG A 125 2.93 9.82 -21.23
C ARG A 125 2.60 10.73 -22.41
N HIS A 126 2.48 12.02 -22.16
CA HIS A 126 2.13 13.04 -23.12
C HIS A 126 3.10 14.23 -23.04
N ALA A 127 3.29 14.93 -24.18
CA ALA A 127 4.21 16.08 -24.22
C ALA A 127 3.73 17.26 -23.37
N ALA A 128 2.41 17.45 -23.28
CA ALA A 128 1.79 18.52 -22.50
C ALA A 128 2.16 18.48 -21.00
N GLU A 129 2.41 17.29 -20.45
CA GLU A 129 2.86 17.13 -19.05
C GLU A 129 4.16 17.90 -18.75
N ARG A 130 4.97 18.19 -19.77
CA ARG A 130 6.25 18.90 -19.64
C ARG A 130 6.20 20.39 -20.02
N GLU A 131 5.14 20.86 -20.64
CA GLU A 131 5.08 22.25 -21.16
C GLU A 131 4.94 23.29 -20.02
N ASP A 132 4.16 22.97 -18.98
CA ASP A 132 4.03 23.76 -17.74
C ASP A 132 3.91 22.84 -16.51
N ALA A 133 4.84 21.90 -16.42
CA ALA A 133 4.88 20.91 -15.36
C ALA A 133 4.86 21.58 -13.98
N HIS A 134 4.01 21.08 -13.08
CA HIS A 134 4.05 21.48 -11.67
C HIS A 134 5.48 21.32 -11.12
N PRO A 135 6.07 22.27 -10.37
CA PRO A 135 7.48 22.23 -9.99
C PRO A 135 7.92 20.95 -9.27
N ILE A 136 7.04 20.38 -8.44
CA ILE A 136 7.30 19.08 -7.81
C ILE A 136 7.32 17.97 -8.85
N PHE A 137 6.34 17.91 -9.75
CA PHE A 137 6.28 16.89 -10.78
C PHE A 137 7.51 16.97 -11.70
N ASP A 138 7.91 18.18 -12.12
CA ASP A 138 9.13 18.41 -12.89
C ASP A 138 10.41 17.90 -12.18
N ALA A 139 10.53 18.16 -10.87
CA ALA A 139 11.68 17.69 -10.10
C ALA A 139 11.79 16.15 -10.06
N PHE A 140 10.67 15.44 -10.07
CA PHE A 140 10.63 13.98 -10.12
C PHE A 140 10.88 13.44 -11.54
N MET A 141 10.33 14.08 -12.58
CA MET A 141 10.63 13.75 -13.99
C MET A 141 12.12 13.89 -14.30
N ASN A 142 12.76 14.93 -13.77
CA ASN A 142 14.18 15.22 -13.96
C ASN A 142 15.10 14.56 -12.92
N SER A 143 14.61 13.51 -12.24
CA SER A 143 15.45 12.65 -11.40
C SER A 143 16.27 11.68 -12.25
N PRO A 144 17.39 11.13 -11.74
CA PRO A 144 18.17 10.12 -12.47
C PRO A 144 17.33 8.92 -12.93
N VAL A 145 16.38 8.49 -12.10
CA VAL A 145 15.45 7.40 -12.41
C VAL A 145 14.45 7.81 -13.50
N GLY A 146 13.83 8.99 -13.38
CA GLY A 146 12.90 9.50 -14.40
C GLY A 146 13.56 9.65 -15.78
N HIS A 147 14.80 10.14 -15.81
CA HIS A 147 15.60 10.18 -17.05
C HIS A 147 15.92 8.78 -17.58
N ALA A 148 16.26 7.82 -16.71
CA ALA A 148 16.57 6.46 -17.13
C ALA A 148 15.36 5.79 -17.80
N PHE A 149 14.20 5.78 -17.13
CA PHE A 149 12.97 5.16 -17.64
C PHE A 149 12.30 5.97 -18.75
N SER A 150 12.68 7.23 -18.96
CA SER A 150 12.26 7.99 -20.14
C SER A 150 12.86 7.45 -21.44
N ARG A 151 13.93 6.63 -21.39
CA ARG A 151 14.58 6.04 -22.56
C ARG A 151 13.97 4.69 -22.93
N ASP A 152 13.61 4.53 -24.19
CA ASP A 152 12.98 3.29 -24.69
C ASP A 152 13.90 2.07 -24.51
N GLU A 153 15.21 2.23 -24.73
CA GLU A 153 16.21 1.16 -24.53
C GLU A 153 16.26 0.59 -23.10
N VAL A 154 15.89 1.39 -22.09
CA VAL A 154 15.79 0.94 -20.70
C VAL A 154 14.48 0.17 -20.51
N ARG A 155 13.37 0.73 -20.98
CA ARG A 155 12.03 0.11 -20.90
C ARG A 155 12.00 -1.25 -21.60
N ASP A 156 12.60 -1.33 -22.79
CA ASP A 156 12.67 -2.54 -23.62
C ASP A 156 13.43 -3.70 -22.96
N LYS A 157 14.28 -3.41 -21.97
CA LYS A 157 15.00 -4.41 -21.17
C LYS A 157 14.33 -4.70 -19.83
N VAL A 158 13.93 -3.65 -19.11
CA VAL A 158 13.43 -3.76 -17.73
C VAL A 158 12.00 -4.32 -17.69
N ILE A 159 11.11 -3.83 -18.54
CA ILE A 159 9.69 -4.21 -18.48
C ILE A 159 9.50 -5.71 -18.77
N PRO A 160 10.17 -6.33 -19.76
CA PRO A 160 10.10 -7.79 -19.95
C PRO A 160 10.55 -8.60 -18.73
N ALA A 161 11.60 -8.16 -18.03
CA ALA A 161 12.06 -8.80 -16.80
C ALA A 161 11.05 -8.63 -15.66
N TYR A 162 10.47 -7.44 -15.53
CA TYR A 162 9.38 -7.14 -14.59
C TYR A 162 8.15 -8.03 -14.85
N MET A 163 7.74 -8.20 -16.11
CA MET A 163 6.69 -9.14 -16.50
C MET A 163 7.06 -10.59 -16.18
N GLY A 164 8.33 -10.98 -16.38
CA GLY A 164 8.84 -12.29 -16.01
C GLY A 164 8.75 -12.57 -14.51
N LEU A 165 9.09 -11.58 -13.67
CA LEU A 165 8.93 -11.66 -12.22
C LEU A 165 7.46 -11.83 -11.81
N ILE A 166 6.54 -11.09 -12.44
CA ILE A 166 5.09 -11.25 -12.22
C ILE A 166 4.63 -12.65 -12.64
N LYS A 167 5.08 -13.16 -13.79
CA LYS A 167 4.71 -14.51 -14.25
C LYS A 167 5.22 -15.60 -13.30
N GLN A 168 6.42 -15.45 -12.76
CA GLN A 168 6.95 -16.35 -11.73
C GLN A 168 6.10 -16.30 -10.46
N ALA A 169 5.70 -15.10 -10.01
CA ALA A 169 4.82 -14.95 -8.86
C ALA A 169 3.46 -15.64 -9.11
N ASP A 170 2.87 -15.48 -10.28
CA ASP A 170 1.64 -16.17 -10.71
C ASP A 170 1.79 -17.71 -10.66
N ASP A 171 2.90 -18.26 -11.15
CA ASP A 171 3.16 -19.72 -11.07
C ASP A 171 3.34 -20.20 -9.61
N GLN A 172 3.98 -19.39 -8.76
CA GLN A 172 4.10 -19.71 -7.33
C GLN A 172 2.78 -19.55 -6.57
N MET A 173 1.90 -18.64 -6.97
CA MET A 173 0.52 -18.58 -6.48
C MET A 173 -0.25 -19.84 -6.87
N GLY A 174 -0.13 -20.29 -8.13
CA GLY A 174 -0.71 -21.56 -8.58
C GLY A 174 -0.24 -22.75 -7.76
N ARG A 175 1.06 -22.81 -7.44
CA ARG A 175 1.62 -23.83 -6.54
C ARG A 175 1.04 -23.75 -5.12
N LEU A 176 0.95 -22.56 -4.54
CA LEU A 176 0.39 -22.37 -3.20
C LEU A 176 -1.08 -22.76 -3.14
N PHE A 177 -1.88 -22.35 -4.13
CA PHE A 177 -3.30 -22.70 -4.21
C PHE A 177 -3.51 -24.19 -4.42
N ALA A 178 -2.73 -24.84 -5.29
CA ALA A 178 -2.76 -26.28 -5.45
C ALA A 178 -2.46 -27.02 -4.13
N TYR A 179 -1.51 -26.53 -3.33
CA TYR A 179 -1.26 -27.08 -1.99
C TYR A 179 -2.45 -26.86 -1.04
N LEU A 180 -3.06 -25.67 -1.02
CA LEU A 180 -4.24 -25.38 -0.19
C LEU A 180 -5.43 -26.26 -0.56
N GLU A 181 -5.67 -26.52 -1.84
CA GLU A 181 -6.69 -27.45 -2.32
C GLU A 181 -6.38 -28.89 -1.89
N GLN A 182 -5.16 -29.39 -2.15
CA GLN A 182 -4.77 -30.77 -1.86
C GLN A 182 -4.78 -31.09 -0.36
N SER A 183 -4.39 -30.13 0.47
CA SER A 183 -4.44 -30.25 1.94
C SER A 183 -5.82 -30.00 2.53
N GLY A 184 -6.81 -29.64 1.69
CA GLY A 184 -8.18 -29.33 2.12
C GLY A 184 -8.29 -28.05 2.94
N ARG A 185 -7.29 -27.16 2.87
CA ARG A 185 -7.22 -25.88 3.58
C ARG A 185 -7.89 -24.72 2.83
N MET A 186 -8.10 -24.87 1.51
CA MET A 186 -8.75 -23.84 0.68
C MET A 186 -10.12 -23.41 1.22
N ARG A 187 -10.92 -24.36 1.72
CA ARG A 187 -12.26 -24.10 2.31
C ARG A 187 -12.26 -23.36 3.64
N ASP A 188 -11.11 -23.24 4.29
CA ASP A 188 -10.96 -22.65 5.62
C ASP A 188 -9.99 -21.44 5.61
N THR A 189 -9.62 -20.96 4.42
CA THR A 189 -8.62 -19.89 4.25
C THR A 189 -9.18 -18.75 3.42
N LEU A 190 -9.36 -17.58 4.03
CA LEU A 190 -9.55 -16.33 3.29
C LEU A 190 -8.21 -15.90 2.68
N ILE A 191 -8.20 -15.59 1.39
CA ILE A 191 -7.00 -15.22 0.64
C ILE A 191 -7.16 -13.78 0.16
N VAL A 192 -6.17 -12.94 0.44
CA VAL A 192 -6.06 -11.58 -0.10
C VAL A 192 -4.77 -11.47 -0.89
N ILE A 193 -4.88 -10.98 -2.13
CA ILE A 193 -3.76 -10.66 -3.00
C ILE A 193 -3.81 -9.15 -3.25
N THR A 194 -2.75 -8.44 -2.90
CA THR A 194 -2.64 -6.99 -3.11
C THR A 194 -1.20 -6.59 -3.36
N SER A 195 -0.99 -5.35 -3.79
CA SER A 195 0.32 -4.67 -3.79
C SER A 195 0.36 -3.57 -2.74
N ASP A 196 1.56 -3.15 -2.33
CA ASP A 196 1.78 -1.96 -1.49
C ASP A 196 1.74 -0.67 -2.33
N HIS A 197 2.25 -0.72 -3.56
CA HIS A 197 2.13 0.31 -4.59
C HIS A 197 2.38 -0.31 -6.00
N GLY A 198 2.31 0.49 -7.04
CA GLY A 198 2.70 0.14 -8.42
C GLY A 198 4.09 0.69 -8.82
N ASP A 199 4.36 0.83 -10.12
CA ASP A 199 5.62 1.37 -10.65
C ASP A 199 5.33 2.12 -11.96
N TYR A 200 5.91 3.31 -12.11
CA TYR A 200 5.73 4.14 -13.30
C TYR A 200 6.35 3.52 -14.55
N LEU A 201 7.50 2.84 -14.45
CA LEU A 201 8.17 2.19 -15.60
C LEU A 201 8.30 3.06 -16.88
N GLY A 202 8.37 4.39 -16.74
CA GLY A 202 8.45 5.38 -17.83
C GLY A 202 7.17 6.17 -18.10
N ASP A 203 6.03 5.75 -17.53
CA ASP A 203 4.77 6.47 -17.57
C ASP A 203 4.91 7.82 -16.86
N HIS A 204 4.23 8.84 -17.36
CA HIS A 204 4.33 10.23 -16.89
C HIS A 204 5.76 10.79 -16.87
N TRP A 205 6.67 10.21 -17.67
CA TRP A 205 8.10 10.51 -17.67
C TRP A 205 8.81 10.21 -16.33
N LEU A 206 8.20 9.38 -15.49
CA LEU A 206 8.69 8.98 -14.18
C LEU A 206 9.24 7.55 -14.22
N GLY A 207 10.02 7.20 -13.22
CA GLY A 207 10.19 5.82 -12.79
C GLY A 207 9.95 5.76 -11.29
N GLU A 208 10.09 4.56 -10.69
CA GLU A 208 9.71 4.34 -9.28
C GLU A 208 8.22 4.62 -9.05
N LYS A 209 7.81 5.10 -7.87
CA LYS A 209 6.40 5.08 -7.40
C LYS A 209 5.99 6.31 -6.58
N ASP A 210 6.80 7.36 -6.56
CA ASP A 210 6.71 8.38 -5.51
C ASP A 210 5.51 9.36 -5.61
N LEU A 211 4.75 9.36 -6.72
CA LEU A 211 3.64 10.31 -6.97
C LEU A 211 2.28 9.58 -7.13
N PHE A 212 1.21 10.32 -7.42
CA PHE A 212 -0.18 9.91 -7.19
C PHE A 212 -0.97 9.45 -8.43
N HIS A 213 -0.33 9.35 -9.59
CA HIS A 213 -1.02 8.80 -10.78
C HIS A 213 -1.38 7.32 -10.56
N GLU A 214 -2.41 6.83 -11.26
CA GLU A 214 -2.92 5.46 -11.13
C GLU A 214 -1.83 4.38 -11.21
N PRO A 215 -0.81 4.46 -12.10
CA PRO A 215 0.27 3.47 -12.16
C PRO A 215 1.02 3.24 -10.85
N SER A 216 0.98 4.19 -9.90
CA SER A 216 1.58 4.05 -8.57
C SER A 216 0.56 3.71 -7.49
N VAL A 217 -0.53 4.48 -7.38
CA VAL A 217 -1.39 4.43 -6.19
C VAL A 217 -2.59 3.49 -6.30
N LYS A 218 -2.96 3.06 -7.52
CA LYS A 218 -4.07 2.15 -7.75
C LYS A 218 -3.54 0.72 -7.83
N VAL A 219 -3.57 0.04 -6.69
CA VAL A 219 -3.04 -1.33 -6.55
C VAL A 219 -4.09 -2.38 -6.90
N PRO A 220 -3.70 -3.56 -7.42
CA PRO A 220 -4.60 -4.69 -7.52
C PRO A 220 -5.04 -5.13 -6.13
N LEU A 221 -6.32 -5.51 -5.98
CA LEU A 221 -6.85 -6.13 -4.77
C LEU A 221 -7.83 -7.23 -5.15
N ILE A 222 -7.50 -8.48 -4.82
CA ILE A 222 -8.38 -9.65 -5.01
C ILE A 222 -8.59 -10.30 -3.64
N ILE A 223 -9.86 -10.51 -3.28
CA ILE A 223 -10.23 -11.18 -2.03
C ILE A 223 -11.07 -12.41 -2.37
N TYR A 224 -10.59 -13.56 -1.91
CA TYR A 224 -11.34 -14.82 -1.90
C TYR A 224 -11.78 -15.12 -0.47
N ASP A 225 -13.09 -15.06 -0.24
CA ASP A 225 -13.73 -15.53 0.99
C ASP A 225 -14.30 -16.94 0.74
N PRO A 226 -13.84 -18.00 1.43
CA PRO A 226 -14.32 -19.36 1.22
C PRO A 226 -15.73 -19.61 1.76
N SER A 227 -16.29 -18.66 2.53
CA SER A 227 -17.58 -18.83 3.18
C SER A 227 -18.75 -18.84 2.18
N PRO A 228 -19.83 -19.60 2.44
CA PRO A 228 -21.04 -19.60 1.60
C PRO A 228 -21.69 -18.22 1.45
N GLU A 229 -21.54 -17.34 2.44
CA GLU A 229 -22.05 -15.97 2.43
C GLU A 229 -21.48 -15.13 1.28
N ALA A 230 -20.28 -15.48 0.79
CA ALA A 230 -19.65 -14.84 -0.34
C ALA A 230 -20.00 -15.46 -1.71
N ASP A 231 -20.81 -16.53 -1.77
CA ASP A 231 -21.09 -17.24 -3.03
C ASP A 231 -21.73 -16.35 -4.10
N ALA A 232 -22.56 -15.38 -3.69
CA ALA A 232 -23.27 -14.50 -4.61
C ALA A 232 -22.36 -13.50 -5.35
N THR A 233 -21.14 -13.26 -4.85
CA THR A 233 -20.20 -12.24 -5.39
C THR A 233 -18.97 -12.86 -6.06
N ARG A 234 -18.84 -14.19 -6.06
CA ARG A 234 -17.71 -14.86 -6.71
C ARG A 234 -17.67 -14.53 -8.21
N GLY A 235 -16.51 -14.07 -8.68
CA GLY A 235 -16.31 -13.70 -10.09
C GLY A 235 -16.87 -12.33 -10.46
N THR A 236 -17.29 -11.51 -9.50
CA THR A 236 -17.71 -10.12 -9.72
C THR A 236 -16.55 -9.14 -9.55
N THR A 237 -16.74 -7.89 -10.00
CA THR A 237 -15.83 -6.76 -9.78
C THR A 237 -16.54 -5.69 -8.95
N CYS A 238 -15.77 -4.86 -8.22
CA CYS A 238 -16.28 -3.79 -7.39
C CYS A 238 -15.53 -2.49 -7.70
N ASP A 239 -16.26 -1.46 -8.14
CA ASP A 239 -15.70 -0.14 -8.48
C ASP A 239 -15.82 0.87 -7.32
N ALA A 240 -16.12 0.41 -6.10
CA ALA A 240 -16.16 1.27 -4.93
C ALA A 240 -14.75 1.76 -4.56
N LEU A 241 -14.64 2.97 -4.02
CA LEU A 241 -13.36 3.52 -3.55
C LEU A 241 -12.85 2.73 -2.34
N VAL A 242 -11.81 1.91 -2.52
CA VAL A 242 -11.18 1.10 -1.47
C VAL A 242 -9.82 1.67 -1.11
N GLU A 243 -9.46 1.62 0.17
CA GLU A 243 -8.14 2.02 0.67
C GLU A 243 -7.43 0.80 1.28
N ALA A 244 -6.08 0.75 1.20
CA ALA A 244 -5.33 -0.36 1.78
C ALA A 244 -5.57 -0.56 3.29
N ILE A 245 -5.91 0.52 4.01
CA ILE A 245 -6.26 0.48 5.43
C ILE A 245 -7.57 -0.26 5.73
N ASP A 246 -8.36 -0.62 4.72
CA ASP A 246 -9.60 -1.40 4.84
C ASP A 246 -9.34 -2.87 5.16
N LEU A 247 -8.14 -3.37 4.87
CA LEU A 247 -7.78 -4.76 5.13
C LEU A 247 -7.79 -5.09 6.62
N ALA A 248 -7.32 -4.17 7.48
CA ALA A 248 -7.27 -4.38 8.93
C ALA A 248 -8.66 -4.61 9.57
N PRO A 249 -9.68 -3.73 9.38
CA PRO A 249 -11.02 -3.99 9.89
C PRO A 249 -11.70 -5.17 9.19
N THR A 250 -11.38 -5.45 7.92
CA THR A 250 -11.87 -6.65 7.21
C THR A 250 -11.38 -7.92 7.89
N PHE A 251 -10.08 -8.03 8.18
CA PHE A 251 -9.51 -9.18 8.89
C PHE A 251 -10.05 -9.31 10.31
N LEU A 252 -10.31 -8.20 10.99
CA LEU A 252 -10.92 -8.22 12.32
C LEU A 252 -12.35 -8.75 12.28
N ASP A 253 -13.15 -8.34 11.30
CA ASP A 253 -14.51 -8.89 11.10
C ASP A 253 -14.49 -10.39 10.78
N VAL A 254 -13.54 -10.83 9.97
CA VAL A 254 -13.37 -12.26 9.64
C VAL A 254 -12.96 -13.07 10.86
N ALA A 255 -12.03 -12.56 11.68
CA ALA A 255 -11.46 -13.28 12.81
C ALA A 255 -12.33 -13.24 14.08
N ALA A 256 -13.01 -12.13 14.34
CA ALA A 256 -13.75 -11.88 15.58
C ALA A 256 -15.28 -11.76 15.39
N GLY A 257 -15.76 -11.84 14.15
CA GLY A 257 -17.16 -11.72 13.79
C GLY A 257 -17.55 -10.33 13.29
N ARG A 258 -18.62 -10.28 12.48
CA ARG A 258 -19.09 -9.03 11.84
C ARG A 258 -19.32 -7.92 12.86
N GLY A 259 -18.82 -6.73 12.54
CA GLY A 259 -18.93 -5.53 13.37
C GLY A 259 -17.79 -5.35 14.38
N ALA A 260 -16.82 -6.27 14.44
CA ALA A 260 -15.64 -6.12 15.26
C ALA A 260 -14.72 -5.00 14.74
N GLY A 261 -14.57 -4.87 13.42
CA GLY A 261 -13.91 -3.74 12.77
C GLY A 261 -14.57 -2.41 13.13
N ASP A 262 -15.91 -2.36 13.06
CA ASP A 262 -16.68 -1.16 13.38
C ASP A 262 -16.55 -0.78 14.87
N ALA A 263 -16.54 -1.75 15.78
CA ALA A 263 -16.30 -1.52 17.20
C ALA A 263 -14.91 -0.89 17.47
N ALA A 264 -13.94 -1.16 16.60
CA ALA A 264 -12.58 -0.64 16.67
C ALA A 264 -12.36 0.66 15.86
N ARG A 265 -13.40 1.31 15.31
CA ARG A 265 -13.27 2.54 14.48
C ARG A 265 -12.64 3.76 15.13
N HIS A 266 -12.56 3.77 16.45
CA HIS A 266 -11.82 4.80 17.20
C HIS A 266 -10.29 4.60 17.12
N ILE A 267 -9.84 3.50 16.49
CA ILE A 267 -8.44 3.14 16.25
C ILE A 267 -8.22 2.86 14.75
N LEU A 268 -9.07 2.02 14.16
CA LEU A 268 -9.01 1.65 12.74
C LEU A 268 -9.79 2.64 11.89
N GLU A 269 -9.11 3.30 10.96
CA GLU A 269 -9.72 4.37 10.16
C GLU A 269 -10.32 3.87 8.83
N GLY A 270 -9.96 2.65 8.42
CA GLY A 270 -10.55 1.96 7.29
C GLY A 270 -11.97 1.46 7.57
N ARG A 271 -12.59 0.85 6.55
CA ARG A 271 -13.92 0.24 6.60
C ARG A 271 -13.83 -1.21 6.16
N SER A 272 -14.51 -2.09 6.88
CA SER A 272 -14.55 -3.52 6.53
C SER A 272 -15.15 -3.73 5.14
N LEU A 273 -14.53 -4.59 4.34
CA LEU A 273 -14.97 -4.99 3.00
C LEU A 273 -15.92 -6.21 3.04
N VAL A 274 -16.10 -6.84 4.21
CA VAL A 274 -16.99 -8.02 4.36
C VAL A 274 -18.41 -7.77 3.82
N PRO A 275 -19.07 -6.62 4.03
CA PRO A 275 -20.37 -6.34 3.39
C PRO A 275 -20.34 -6.47 1.87
N TRP A 276 -19.33 -5.92 1.19
CA TRP A 276 -19.18 -6.05 -0.25
C TRP A 276 -18.96 -7.50 -0.68
N LEU A 277 -18.14 -8.26 0.07
CA LEU A 277 -17.91 -9.68 -0.18
C LEU A 277 -19.20 -10.51 -0.08
N HIS A 278 -20.15 -10.10 0.78
CA HIS A 278 -21.41 -10.80 0.99
C HIS A 278 -22.58 -10.24 0.15
N GLY A 279 -22.27 -9.39 -0.84
CA GLY A 279 -23.25 -8.86 -1.80
C GLY A 279 -24.13 -7.73 -1.24
N GLU A 280 -23.73 -7.14 -0.12
CA GLU A 280 -24.40 -5.98 0.47
C GLU A 280 -23.87 -4.67 -0.14
N GLN A 281 -24.62 -3.58 0.05
CA GLN A 281 -24.22 -2.22 -0.34
C GLN A 281 -24.18 -1.33 0.90
N PRO A 282 -23.04 -1.28 1.62
CA PRO A 282 -22.91 -0.46 2.81
C PRO A 282 -22.87 1.04 2.47
N GLU A 283 -23.14 1.88 3.48
CA GLU A 283 -22.77 3.30 3.39
C GLU A 283 -21.24 3.42 3.24
N TRP A 284 -20.80 4.07 2.17
CA TRP A 284 -19.40 4.05 1.77
C TRP A 284 -18.74 5.42 1.79
N ARG A 285 -17.43 5.46 1.59
CA ARG A 285 -16.67 6.72 1.54
C ARG A 285 -16.94 7.44 0.22
N GLU A 286 -16.99 8.77 0.25
CA GLU A 286 -17.12 9.59 -0.96
C GLU A 286 -15.79 9.90 -1.62
N TYR A 287 -14.69 9.82 -0.87
CA TYR A 287 -13.33 10.08 -1.35
C TYR A 287 -12.33 9.16 -0.62
N ALA A 288 -11.20 8.90 -1.28
CA ALA A 288 -10.05 8.20 -0.72
C ALA A 288 -8.85 9.15 -0.58
N VAL A 289 -7.93 8.82 0.32
CA VAL A 289 -6.76 9.65 0.65
C VAL A 289 -5.46 8.89 0.45
N SER A 290 -4.44 9.59 -0.06
CA SER A 290 -3.05 9.11 -0.04
C SER A 290 -2.11 10.25 0.38
N GLU A 291 -1.00 9.90 1.03
CA GLU A 291 -0.03 10.86 1.53
C GLU A 291 1.37 10.47 1.07
N TYR A 292 2.19 11.47 0.77
CA TYR A 292 3.60 11.25 0.46
C TYR A 292 4.48 12.29 1.15
N ASN A 293 5.48 11.81 1.88
CA ASN A 293 6.49 12.64 2.51
C ASN A 293 7.82 12.48 1.77
N TYR A 294 8.19 13.51 0.99
CA TYR A 294 9.40 13.51 0.19
C TYR A 294 10.56 14.25 0.88
N SER A 295 10.46 14.53 2.18
CA SER A 295 11.50 15.26 2.93
C SER A 295 12.88 14.60 2.92
N ALA A 296 12.93 13.27 2.81
CA ALA A 296 14.17 12.50 2.69
C ALA A 296 14.66 12.33 1.24
N ARG A 297 13.96 12.89 0.24
CA ARG A 297 14.34 12.78 -1.17
C ARG A 297 15.18 14.00 -1.58
N PRO A 298 16.18 13.83 -2.48
CA PRO A 298 16.96 14.95 -3.02
C PRO A 298 16.12 16.05 -3.69
N MET A 299 14.91 15.71 -4.16
CA MET A 299 13.95 16.64 -4.76
C MET A 299 13.53 17.74 -3.78
N ALA A 300 13.39 17.45 -2.47
CA ALA A 300 13.05 18.46 -1.47
C ALA A 300 14.14 19.55 -1.37
N GLU A 301 15.40 19.14 -1.35
CA GLU A 301 16.55 20.06 -1.33
C GLU A 301 16.63 20.89 -2.63
N LYS A 302 16.49 20.25 -3.79
CA LYS A 302 16.52 20.93 -5.10
C LYS A 302 15.44 22.02 -5.22
N LEU A 303 14.26 21.77 -4.66
CA LEU A 303 13.15 22.71 -4.67
C LEU A 303 13.22 23.77 -3.55
N GLY A 304 14.20 23.68 -2.65
CA GLY A 304 14.33 24.58 -1.51
C GLY A 304 13.19 24.45 -0.49
N VAL A 305 12.54 23.29 -0.42
CA VAL A 305 11.39 23.05 0.47
C VAL A 305 11.88 22.64 1.85
N ALA A 306 11.36 23.27 2.90
CA ALA A 306 11.67 22.88 4.27
C ALA A 306 11.11 21.48 4.58
N LEU A 307 11.83 20.67 5.37
CA LEU A 307 11.46 19.28 5.66
C LEU A 307 10.01 19.10 6.13
N LYS A 308 9.50 20.02 6.95
CA LYS A 308 8.11 20.00 7.46
C LYS A 308 7.04 20.25 6.39
N ASP A 309 7.42 20.91 5.30
CA ASP A 309 6.56 21.30 4.19
C ASP A 309 6.74 20.37 2.97
N ALA A 310 7.72 19.46 2.99
CA ALA A 310 7.94 18.44 1.96
C ALA A 310 6.95 17.26 2.06
N ARG A 311 5.66 17.60 2.01
CA ARG A 311 4.53 16.67 2.10
C ARG A 311 3.49 16.97 1.03
N LEU A 312 2.88 15.92 0.51
CA LEU A 312 1.80 15.95 -0.46
C LEU A 312 0.61 15.16 0.07
N PHE A 313 -0.60 15.63 -0.27
CA PHE A 313 -1.85 14.97 0.08
C PHE A 313 -2.70 14.82 -1.18
N MET A 314 -3.12 13.60 -1.46
CA MET A 314 -4.06 13.29 -2.53
C MET A 314 -5.46 13.10 -1.94
N ILE A 315 -6.45 13.71 -2.58
CA ILE A 315 -7.87 13.38 -2.43
C ILE A 315 -8.37 12.93 -3.80
N THR A 316 -9.02 11.77 -3.86
CA THR A 316 -9.65 11.27 -5.09
C THR A 316 -11.06 10.80 -4.82
N ASP A 317 -11.99 11.07 -5.75
CA ASP A 317 -13.34 10.53 -5.74
C ASP A 317 -13.63 9.76 -7.04
N ALA A 318 -14.90 9.49 -7.34
CA ALA A 318 -15.32 8.76 -8.53
C ALA A 318 -14.93 9.43 -9.88
N ARG A 319 -14.57 10.72 -9.87
CA ARG A 319 -14.23 11.46 -11.10
C ARG A 319 -12.96 12.29 -10.98
N TRP A 320 -12.68 12.89 -9.83
CA TRP A 320 -11.60 13.87 -9.70
C TRP A 320 -10.46 13.31 -8.87
N LYS A 321 -9.24 13.65 -9.27
CA LYS A 321 -8.05 13.46 -8.45
C LYS A 321 -7.38 14.79 -8.21
N PHE A 322 -7.12 15.09 -6.95
CA PHE A 322 -6.55 16.35 -6.51
C PHE A 322 -5.33 16.10 -5.64
N VAL A 323 -4.27 16.88 -5.86
CA VAL A 323 -3.05 16.84 -5.04
C VAL A 323 -2.78 18.21 -4.45
N HIS A 324 -2.78 18.29 -3.12
CA HIS A 324 -2.30 19.45 -2.39
C HIS A 324 -0.78 19.36 -2.19
N ALA A 325 -0.07 20.34 -2.74
CA ALA A 325 1.35 20.56 -2.51
C ALA A 325 1.57 21.80 -1.63
N ILE A 326 2.17 21.61 -0.45
CA ILE A 326 2.39 22.73 0.49
C ILE A 326 3.37 23.74 -0.15
N GLY A 327 2.93 24.99 -0.28
CA GLY A 327 3.74 26.08 -0.84
C GLY A 327 3.74 26.16 -2.38
N PHE A 328 2.97 25.31 -3.06
CA PHE A 328 2.81 25.32 -4.51
C PHE A 328 1.33 25.39 -4.91
N ARG A 329 1.05 25.58 -6.21
CA ARG A 329 -0.30 25.42 -6.76
C ARG A 329 -0.75 23.96 -6.60
N PRO A 330 -2.04 23.63 -6.46
CA PRO A 330 -2.46 22.23 -6.49
C PRO A 330 -2.27 21.63 -7.88
N MET A 331 -2.41 20.31 -7.97
CA MET A 331 -2.67 19.59 -9.22
C MET A 331 -4.10 19.03 -9.20
N LEU A 332 -4.78 19.01 -10.36
CA LEU A 332 -6.14 18.48 -10.50
C LEU A 332 -6.29 17.73 -11.82
N PHE A 333 -6.84 16.52 -11.79
CA PHE A 333 -7.11 15.70 -12.97
C PHE A 333 -8.59 15.28 -13.02
N ASP A 334 -9.18 15.34 -14.22
CA ASP A 334 -10.54 14.86 -14.50
C ASP A 334 -10.48 13.42 -15.02
N MET A 335 -10.63 12.44 -14.14
CA MET A 335 -10.52 11.01 -14.46
C MET A 335 -11.61 10.52 -15.43
N GLU A 336 -12.66 11.30 -15.69
CA GLU A 336 -13.70 10.95 -16.68
C GLU A 336 -13.28 11.34 -18.10
N THR A 337 -12.65 12.51 -18.27
CA THR A 337 -12.27 13.04 -19.60
C THR A 337 -10.77 12.92 -19.92
N ASP A 338 -9.95 12.69 -18.90
CA ASP A 338 -8.50 12.49 -18.93
C ASP A 338 -8.13 11.34 -17.96
N PRO A 339 -8.58 10.10 -18.21
CA PRO A 339 -8.31 8.96 -17.32
C PRO A 339 -6.82 8.61 -17.25
N GLU A 340 -6.02 9.00 -18.24
CA GLU A 340 -4.56 8.87 -18.25
C GLU A 340 -3.84 10.03 -17.55
N GLU A 341 -4.54 11.02 -16.99
CA GLU A 341 -3.98 12.08 -16.13
C GLU A 341 -2.89 12.95 -16.80
N PHE A 342 -3.05 13.30 -18.07
CA PHE A 342 -2.06 14.10 -18.80
C PHE A 342 -2.18 15.61 -18.59
N PHE A 343 -3.37 16.10 -18.27
CA PHE A 343 -3.68 17.53 -18.26
C PHE A 343 -3.98 18.01 -16.84
N ASP A 344 -2.97 18.62 -16.22
CA ASP A 344 -3.11 19.24 -14.92
C ASP A 344 -3.97 20.52 -14.99
N LEU A 345 -5.13 20.49 -14.34
CA LEU A 345 -6.12 21.56 -14.25
C LEU A 345 -5.97 22.42 -12.99
N GLY A 346 -4.90 22.22 -12.20
CA GLY A 346 -4.72 22.86 -10.90
C GLY A 346 -4.57 24.38 -10.93
N ASP A 347 -4.18 24.95 -12.07
CA ASP A 347 -4.10 26.39 -12.32
C ASP A 347 -5.30 26.96 -13.10
N SER A 348 -6.26 26.11 -13.50
CA SER A 348 -7.38 26.49 -14.35
C SER A 348 -8.19 27.64 -13.74
N GLN A 349 -8.50 28.62 -14.59
CA GLN A 349 -9.33 29.77 -14.25
C GLN A 349 -10.81 29.55 -14.54
N LEU A 350 -11.19 28.37 -15.06
CA LEU A 350 -12.58 28.04 -15.34
C LEU A 350 -13.37 27.94 -14.02
N PRO A 351 -14.54 28.60 -13.89
CA PRO A 351 -15.32 28.59 -12.65
C PRO A 351 -15.71 27.18 -12.16
N GLU A 352 -15.87 26.22 -13.07
CA GLU A 352 -16.15 24.82 -12.75
C GLU A 352 -14.97 24.17 -12.02
N HIS A 353 -13.76 24.23 -12.57
CA HIS A 353 -12.57 23.62 -11.95
C HIS A 353 -12.25 24.27 -10.60
N ARG A 354 -12.45 25.59 -10.48
CA ARG A 354 -12.26 26.30 -9.20
C ARG A 354 -13.20 25.78 -8.10
N LYS A 355 -14.47 25.50 -8.42
CA LYS A 355 -15.41 24.88 -7.47
C LYS A 355 -14.99 23.49 -7.06
N ILE A 356 -14.45 22.70 -8.00
CA ILE A 356 -13.93 21.36 -7.68
C ILE A 356 -12.70 21.46 -6.76
N ILE A 357 -11.76 22.37 -7.03
CA ILE A 357 -10.60 22.59 -6.14
C ILE A 357 -11.06 22.98 -4.73
N GLU A 358 -12.05 23.87 -4.61
CA GLU A 358 -12.62 24.25 -3.31
C GLU A 358 -13.24 23.05 -2.57
N LEU A 359 -14.00 22.21 -3.27
CA LEU A 359 -14.56 20.96 -2.72
C LEU A 359 -13.47 19.99 -2.26
N MET A 360 -12.39 19.83 -3.03
CA MET A 360 -11.29 18.92 -2.66
C MET A 360 -10.52 19.43 -1.43
N TYR A 361 -10.36 20.75 -1.29
CA TYR A 361 -9.82 21.34 -0.06
C TYR A 361 -10.76 21.20 1.15
N GLU A 362 -12.07 21.21 0.93
CA GLU A 362 -13.05 20.93 1.99
C GLU A 362 -12.92 19.50 2.50
N ARG A 363 -12.85 18.52 1.60
CA ARG A 363 -12.63 17.11 1.93
C ARG A 363 -11.29 16.86 2.61
N LEU A 364 -10.20 17.47 2.10
CA LEU A 364 -8.90 17.39 2.76
C LEU A 364 -8.95 17.93 4.20
N ARG A 365 -9.67 19.04 4.42
CA ARG A 365 -9.83 19.63 5.76
C ARG A 365 -10.70 18.76 6.67
N GLU A 366 -11.78 18.18 6.16
CA GLU A 366 -12.59 17.21 6.91
C GLU A 366 -11.71 16.04 7.37
N TRP A 367 -11.00 15.40 6.45
CA TRP A 367 -10.08 14.30 6.78
C TRP A 367 -8.98 14.73 7.75
N ALA A 368 -8.38 15.90 7.57
CA ALA A 368 -7.30 16.39 8.43
C ALA A 368 -7.76 16.76 9.84
N THR A 369 -9.06 17.01 10.06
CA THR A 369 -9.64 17.40 11.35
C THR A 369 -10.37 16.27 12.07
N ARG A 370 -10.36 15.05 11.51
CA ARG A 370 -10.93 13.87 12.14
C ARG A 370 -10.24 13.56 13.49
N ASP A 371 -10.98 12.96 14.42
CA ASP A 371 -10.52 12.64 15.78
C ASP A 371 -9.65 11.36 15.83
N ALA A 372 -8.62 11.28 14.98
CA ALA A 372 -7.78 10.09 14.77
C ALA A 372 -6.95 9.70 16.01
N GLN A 373 -6.76 10.62 16.96
CA GLN A 373 -5.90 10.42 18.13
C GLN A 373 -6.67 9.97 19.38
N ARG A 374 -8.01 9.92 19.34
CA ARG A 374 -8.82 9.44 20.45
C ARG A 374 -8.97 7.91 20.43
N VAL A 375 -7.83 7.25 20.65
CA VAL A 375 -7.70 5.78 20.55
C VAL A 375 -7.92 5.04 21.88
N THR A 376 -8.08 5.76 23.00
CA THR A 376 -8.18 5.16 24.35
C THR A 376 -9.62 4.95 24.84
N LEU A 377 -10.60 5.57 24.17
CA LEU A 377 -12.01 5.48 24.52
C LEU A 377 -12.84 5.30 23.25
N SER A 378 -13.61 4.22 23.20
CA SER A 378 -14.55 4.00 22.11
C SER A 378 -15.75 4.97 22.20
N ASP A 379 -16.48 5.10 21.11
CA ASP A 379 -17.77 5.79 21.09
C ASP A 379 -18.76 5.23 22.12
N SER A 380 -18.74 3.90 22.33
CA SER A 380 -19.57 3.23 23.33
C SER A 380 -19.18 3.67 24.75
N ASP A 381 -17.87 3.75 25.04
CA ASP A 381 -17.36 4.22 26.33
C ASP A 381 -17.79 5.66 26.61
N ILE A 382 -17.64 6.54 25.61
CA ILE A 382 -18.03 7.96 25.73
C ILE A 382 -19.53 8.09 25.96
N ARG A 383 -20.35 7.35 25.20
CA ARG A 383 -21.81 7.32 25.44
C ARG A 383 -22.13 6.83 26.85
N ALA A 384 -21.44 5.79 27.32
CA ALA A 384 -21.60 5.26 28.66
C ALA A 384 -21.10 6.19 29.77
N MET A 385 -20.22 7.16 29.48
CA MET A 385 -19.75 8.16 30.45
C MET A 385 -20.77 9.28 30.70
N LYS A 386 -21.64 9.58 29.73
CA LYS A 386 -22.61 10.69 29.82
C LYS A 386 -23.51 10.52 31.05
N GLY A 387 -23.53 11.55 31.90
CA GLY A 387 -24.37 11.60 33.11
C GLY A 387 -23.88 10.79 34.33
N LYS A 388 -22.80 10.00 34.21
CA LYS A 388 -22.28 9.20 35.35
C LYS A 388 -21.82 10.07 36.52
N SER A 389 -21.21 11.24 36.25
CA SER A 389 -20.69 12.12 37.30
C SER A 389 -21.78 12.68 38.22
N VAL A 390 -22.97 12.96 37.66
CA VAL A 390 -24.11 13.51 38.41
C VAL A 390 -24.56 12.54 39.50
N ARG A 391 -24.68 11.26 39.18
CA ARG A 391 -25.01 10.20 40.16
C ARG A 391 -23.85 9.85 41.10
N ARG A 392 -22.66 10.42 40.89
CA ARG A 392 -21.50 10.28 41.76
C ARG A 392 -21.24 11.54 42.59
N GLY A 393 -22.23 12.41 42.72
CA GLY A 393 -22.19 13.59 43.58
C GLY A 393 -21.65 14.86 42.91
N ILE A 394 -21.23 14.80 41.63
CA ILE A 394 -20.85 16.03 40.92
C ILE A 394 -22.13 16.73 40.46
N THR A 395 -22.65 17.62 41.31
CA THR A 395 -23.82 18.45 41.04
C THR A 395 -23.38 19.90 40.81
N LEU A 396 -23.45 20.38 39.56
CA LEU A 396 -23.00 21.72 39.16
C LEU A 396 -24.20 22.59 38.78
N GLY A 397 -24.12 23.89 39.08
CA GLY A 397 -25.16 24.87 38.71
C GLY A 397 -26.43 24.83 39.57
N LEU A 398 -26.42 24.09 40.69
CA LEU A 398 -27.52 24.14 41.67
C LEU A 398 -27.33 25.35 42.58
N TYR A 399 -28.35 26.20 42.72
CA TYR A 399 -28.38 27.29 43.70
C TYR A 399 -28.71 26.74 45.09
N ASP A 400 -29.71 25.88 45.18
CA ASP A 400 -30.03 25.15 46.41
C ASP A 400 -30.46 23.70 46.14
N ALA A 401 -30.76 22.95 47.21
CA ALA A 401 -31.08 21.53 47.12
C ALA A 401 -32.38 21.24 46.34
N SER A 402 -33.27 22.22 46.15
CA SER A 402 -34.51 22.03 45.40
C SER A 402 -34.31 22.02 43.88
N ASP A 403 -33.15 22.48 43.40
CA ASP A 403 -32.81 22.50 41.96
C ASP A 403 -32.46 21.13 41.37
N ALA A 404 -32.40 20.08 42.21
CA ALA A 404 -32.11 18.72 41.77
C ALA A 404 -33.00 17.68 42.45
N ALA A 405 -33.14 16.53 41.78
CA ALA A 405 -33.80 15.36 42.36
C ALA A 405 -33.16 15.02 43.74
N PRO A 406 -33.95 14.75 44.78
CA PRO A 406 -33.42 14.55 46.14
C PRO A 406 -32.31 13.51 46.25
N GLU A 407 -32.43 12.42 45.49
CA GLU A 407 -31.44 11.33 45.39
C GLU A 407 -30.05 11.78 44.93
N LEU A 408 -29.95 12.85 44.12
CA LEU A 408 -28.67 13.34 43.60
C LEU A 408 -27.90 14.19 44.61
N THR A 409 -28.58 14.73 45.62
CA THR A 409 -27.99 15.62 46.64
C THR A 409 -28.08 15.04 48.05
N GLU A 410 -28.53 13.79 48.20
CA GLU A 410 -28.74 13.14 49.50
C GLU A 410 -27.48 13.20 50.39
N LYS A 411 -26.31 12.97 49.82
CA LYS A 411 -25.03 13.01 50.54
C LYS A 411 -24.57 14.40 50.96
N TYR A 412 -25.24 15.45 50.49
CA TYR A 412 -24.94 16.86 50.81
C TYR A 412 -26.00 17.50 51.72
N ARG A 413 -27.00 16.73 52.15
CA ARG A 413 -28.05 17.17 53.07
C ARG A 413 -27.80 16.57 54.45
N GLY A 414 -28.17 17.29 55.50
CA GLY A 414 -28.08 16.81 56.90
C GLY A 414 -27.16 17.65 57.77
N LYS A 415 -26.83 17.13 58.96
CA LYS A 415 -25.95 17.79 59.93
C LYS A 415 -24.49 17.44 59.68
N THR A 416 -23.59 18.37 59.96
CA THR A 416 -22.13 18.15 59.90
C THR A 416 -21.72 17.02 60.86
N PRO A 417 -20.80 16.13 60.46
CA PRO A 417 -20.20 15.17 61.39
C PRO A 417 -19.53 15.93 62.55
N GLY A 418 -19.77 15.47 63.79
CA GLY A 418 -19.24 16.08 65.01
C GLY A 418 -17.81 15.68 65.33
#